data_AF-A0A6V7VGH5-F1
#
_entry.id   AF-A0A6V7VGH5-F1
#
_cell.length_a   1.000
_cell.length_b   1.000
_cell.length_c   1.000
_cell.angle_alpha   90.00
_cell.angle_beta   90.00
_cell.angle_gamma   90.00
#
_symmetry.space_group_name_H-M   'P 1'
#
loop_
_entity.id
_entity.type
_entity.pdbx_description
1 polymer ?
#
loop_
_entity_poly.entity_id
_entity_poly.type
_entity_poly.pdbx_seq_one_letter_code
_entity_poly.pdbx_strand_id
1 'polypeptide(L)'
;MSEGSTNSDFDFVQIVNNNDFDIQTKLDNLLIEFNEEKEKNAKLEEKNNFLEKQMNEMSVSFEKKIGKLTNKLEQLTKSCKRACFVQIKNKWEGIINDCCVNKCSDEITNTKCIKGNGFVKLTDDENIKYINCVGRGINKYFEVYTENDFEEPYDCVDYSLFYFEIKVKIEGEKFSCISIDLRNDNKEAISLRPLYGVVENEKREIFKLDDDFSWKDEDIFGCGLVYPPTEKDKKLPYMFYTKNGEQIGKAILLKENFDSYAPFIHLRCCSVEANFGNNLEIKPFCYDITKHFVIKEFYEDSDVD
;
A
#
# COMPACT_ATOMS: atom_id res chain seq x y z
N MET A 1 25.53 118.51 -17.26
CA MET A 1 24.36 117.63 -17.04
C MET A 1 23.98 117.10 -18.41
N SER A 2 24.02 115.82 -18.75
CA SER A 2 24.15 114.58 -18.00
C SER A 2 24.88 113.57 -18.89
N GLU A 3 25.80 112.81 -18.30
CA GLU A 3 26.38 111.60 -18.87
C GLU A 3 25.29 110.56 -19.11
N GLY A 4 25.20 110.03 -20.33
CA GLY A 4 24.26 108.98 -20.71
C GLY A 4 25.04 107.79 -21.25
N SER A 5 25.26 106.82 -20.35
CA SER A 5 25.88 105.52 -20.61
C SER A 5 25.16 104.77 -21.74
N THR A 6 25.87 104.51 -22.84
CA THR A 6 25.45 103.58 -23.90
C THR A 6 26.40 102.38 -23.90
N ASN A 7 26.18 101.47 -22.96
CA ASN A 7 26.85 100.16 -22.89
C ASN A 7 25.82 99.07 -22.49
N SER A 8 24.72 98.93 -23.24
CA SER A 8 23.71 97.88 -22.97
C SER A 8 23.48 96.88 -24.10
N ASP A 9 23.94 97.16 -25.32
CA ASP A 9 23.63 96.29 -26.48
C ASP A 9 24.71 95.23 -26.76
N PHE A 10 25.91 95.35 -26.18
CA PHE A 10 26.99 94.38 -26.39
C PHE A 10 26.91 93.15 -25.45
N ASP A 11 26.34 93.33 -24.26
CA ASP A 11 26.20 92.23 -23.27
C ASP A 11 25.06 91.26 -23.64
N PHE A 12 24.03 91.71 -24.37
CA PHE A 12 22.92 90.83 -24.79
C PHE A 12 23.31 89.86 -25.91
N VAL A 13 24.21 90.26 -26.82
CA VAL A 13 24.66 89.40 -27.93
C VAL A 13 25.61 88.29 -27.45
N GLN A 14 26.40 88.52 -26.39
CA GLN A 14 27.23 87.47 -25.79
C GLN A 14 26.42 86.44 -24.99
N ILE A 15 25.31 86.84 -24.34
CA ILE A 15 24.45 85.91 -23.60
C ILE A 15 23.67 85.00 -24.56
N VAL A 16 23.23 85.51 -25.71
CA VAL A 16 22.48 84.72 -26.70
C VAL A 16 23.40 83.73 -27.44
N ASN A 17 24.63 84.12 -27.79
CA ASN A 17 25.57 83.21 -28.46
C ASN A 17 26.20 82.16 -27.53
N ASN A 18 26.38 82.45 -26.23
CA ASN A 18 26.87 81.45 -25.27
C ASN A 18 25.81 80.40 -24.91
N ASN A 19 24.52 80.73 -24.98
CA ASN A 19 23.44 79.78 -24.74
C ASN A 19 23.25 78.79 -25.90
N ASP A 20 23.52 79.20 -27.14
CA ASP A 20 23.32 78.34 -28.32
C ASP A 20 24.32 77.16 -28.34
N PHE A 21 25.57 77.41 -27.92
CA PHE A 21 26.60 76.36 -27.84
C PHE A 21 26.31 75.34 -26.73
N ASP A 22 25.76 75.79 -25.59
CA ASP A 22 25.36 74.91 -24.48
C ASP A 22 24.13 74.06 -24.85
N ILE A 23 23.18 74.61 -25.61
CA ILE A 23 22.03 73.87 -26.16
C ILE A 23 22.50 72.81 -27.14
N GLN A 24 23.39 73.16 -28.08
CA GLN A 24 23.91 72.21 -29.07
C GLN A 24 24.63 71.03 -28.39
N THR A 25 25.47 71.32 -27.40
CA THR A 25 26.19 70.29 -26.63
C THR A 25 25.24 69.36 -25.87
N LYS A 26 24.18 69.91 -25.25
CA LYS A 26 23.14 69.11 -24.60
C LYS A 26 22.38 68.23 -25.58
N LEU A 27 22.10 68.74 -26.78
CA LEU A 27 21.39 68.00 -27.82
C LEU A 27 22.24 66.83 -28.35
N ASP A 28 23.54 67.06 -28.56
CA ASP A 28 24.48 66.04 -28.99
C ASP A 28 24.63 64.93 -27.92
N ASN A 29 24.72 65.30 -26.63
CA ASN A 29 24.75 64.34 -25.53
C ASN A 29 23.46 63.50 -25.45
N LEU A 30 22.29 64.12 -25.58
CA LEU A 30 21.00 63.40 -25.62
C LEU A 30 20.91 62.44 -26.81
N LEU A 31 21.47 62.81 -27.97
CA LEU A 31 21.51 61.94 -29.14
C LEU A 31 22.42 60.72 -28.91
N ILE A 32 23.55 60.90 -28.22
CA ILE A 32 24.44 59.80 -27.81
C ILE A 32 23.70 58.87 -26.85
N GLU A 33 23.10 59.40 -25.77
CA GLU A 33 22.33 58.60 -24.80
C GLU A 33 21.18 57.84 -25.46
N PHE A 34 20.45 58.48 -26.39
CA PHE A 34 19.39 57.84 -27.15
C PHE A 34 19.89 56.66 -27.99
N ASN A 35 21.04 56.81 -28.65
CA ASN A 35 21.64 55.73 -29.44
C ASN A 35 22.15 54.58 -28.57
N GLU A 36 22.75 54.87 -27.42
CA GLU A 36 23.16 53.85 -26.45
C GLU A 36 21.96 53.07 -25.92
N GLU A 37 20.87 53.75 -25.57
CA GLU A 37 19.65 53.09 -25.07
C GLU A 37 18.97 52.25 -26.16
N LYS A 38 19.00 52.73 -27.41
CA LYS A 38 18.54 51.95 -28.57
C LYS A 38 19.36 50.67 -28.76
N GLU A 39 20.69 50.73 -28.60
CA GLU A 39 21.55 49.55 -28.68
C GLU A 39 21.29 48.57 -27.51
N LYS A 40 21.08 49.07 -26.28
CA LYS A 40 20.69 48.23 -25.14
C LYS A 40 19.36 47.52 -25.37
N ASN A 41 18.36 48.22 -25.91
CA ASN A 41 17.06 47.65 -26.24
C ASN A 41 17.17 46.56 -27.31
N ALA A 42 17.98 46.76 -28.35
CA ALA A 42 18.23 45.73 -29.35
C ALA A 42 18.89 44.47 -28.75
N LYS A 43 19.90 44.64 -27.89
CA LYS A 43 20.53 43.50 -27.16
C LYS A 43 19.55 42.77 -26.25
N LEU A 44 18.64 43.51 -25.60
CA LEU A 44 17.62 42.93 -24.73
C LEU A 44 16.59 42.12 -25.55
N GLU A 45 16.18 42.63 -26.70
CA GLU A 45 15.27 41.95 -27.63
C GLU A 45 15.88 40.64 -28.16
N GLU A 46 17.16 40.65 -28.56
CA GLU A 46 17.88 39.43 -28.96
C GLU A 46 17.95 38.40 -27.82
N LYS A 47 18.23 38.85 -26.59
CA LYS A 47 18.27 37.97 -25.42
C LYS A 47 16.89 37.38 -25.10
N ASN A 48 15.82 38.16 -25.22
CA ASN A 48 14.46 37.69 -25.02
C ASN A 48 14.07 36.64 -26.06
N ASN A 49 14.38 36.89 -27.34
CA ASN A 49 14.14 35.94 -28.43
C ASN A 49 14.92 34.62 -28.21
N PHE A 50 16.17 34.71 -27.72
CA PHE A 50 16.97 33.53 -27.38
C PHE A 50 16.36 32.73 -26.21
N LEU A 51 15.92 33.40 -25.15
CA LEU A 51 15.27 32.75 -24.00
C LEU A 51 13.92 32.11 -24.37
N GLU A 52 13.13 32.78 -25.19
CA GLU A 52 11.85 32.24 -25.69
C GLU A 52 12.08 30.97 -26.52
N LYS A 53 13.11 30.96 -27.37
CA LYS A 53 13.51 29.75 -28.10
C LYS A 53 13.90 28.61 -27.16
N GLN A 54 14.71 28.88 -26.13
CA GLN A 54 15.09 27.88 -25.14
C GLN A 54 13.89 27.34 -24.34
N MET A 55 12.95 28.20 -23.96
CA MET A 55 11.71 27.79 -23.29
C MET A 55 10.85 26.88 -24.17
N ASN A 56 10.72 27.21 -25.45
CA ASN A 56 9.98 26.38 -26.41
C ASN A 56 10.63 25.01 -26.60
N GLU A 57 11.95 24.95 -26.77
CA GLU A 57 12.69 23.68 -26.86
C GLU A 57 12.54 22.84 -25.57
N MET A 58 12.58 23.49 -24.41
CA MET A 58 12.38 22.85 -23.12
C MET A 58 10.95 22.31 -22.96
N SER A 59 9.94 23.08 -23.36
CA SER A 59 8.52 22.65 -23.34
C SER A 59 8.30 21.40 -24.18
N VAL A 60 8.80 21.39 -25.43
CA VAL A 60 8.71 20.24 -26.33
C VAL A 60 9.42 19.01 -25.74
N SER A 61 10.57 19.20 -25.09
CA SER A 61 11.30 18.13 -24.40
C SER A 61 10.50 17.55 -23.23
N PHE A 62 9.83 18.40 -22.44
CA PHE A 62 8.97 17.97 -21.33
C PHE A 62 7.73 17.22 -21.81
N GLU A 63 7.01 17.74 -22.82
CA GLU A 63 5.86 17.08 -23.41
C GLU A 63 6.22 15.68 -23.93
N LYS A 64 7.37 15.56 -24.60
CA LYS A 64 7.89 14.25 -25.05
C LYS A 64 8.19 13.29 -23.90
N LYS A 65 8.71 13.78 -22.77
CA LYS A 65 8.94 12.96 -21.56
C LYS A 65 7.64 12.54 -20.89
N ILE A 66 6.67 13.44 -20.80
CA ILE A 66 5.33 13.16 -20.26
C ILE A 66 4.66 12.09 -21.12
N GLY A 67 4.63 12.24 -22.44
CA GLY A 67 4.05 11.23 -23.34
C GLY A 67 4.71 9.85 -23.21
N LYS A 68 6.04 9.80 -23.06
CA LYS A 68 6.76 8.54 -22.80
C LYS A 68 6.38 7.90 -21.47
N LEU A 69 6.22 8.69 -20.41
CA LEU A 69 5.83 8.19 -19.09
C LEU A 69 4.38 7.71 -19.07
N THR A 70 3.46 8.46 -19.69
CA THR A 70 2.06 8.06 -19.86
C THR A 70 1.95 6.72 -20.59
N ASN A 71 2.65 6.56 -21.72
CA ASN A 71 2.67 5.30 -22.46
C ASN A 71 3.21 4.12 -21.63
N LYS A 72 4.27 4.34 -20.84
CA LYS A 72 4.79 3.32 -19.92
C LYS A 72 3.78 2.96 -18.83
N LEU A 73 3.08 3.95 -18.27
CA LEU A 73 2.05 3.73 -17.26
C LEU A 73 0.85 2.97 -17.82
N GLU A 74 0.42 3.29 -19.04
CA GLU A 74 -0.62 2.54 -19.76
C GLU A 74 -0.20 1.10 -20.07
N GLN A 75 1.05 0.88 -20.47
CA GLN A 75 1.59 -0.46 -20.68
C GLN A 75 1.64 -1.25 -19.36
N LEU A 76 2.07 -0.62 -18.27
CA LEU A 76 2.10 -1.25 -16.95
C LEU A 76 0.69 -1.62 -16.49
N THR A 77 -0.28 -0.70 -16.60
CA THR A 77 -1.67 -0.96 -16.21
C THR A 77 -2.33 -2.06 -17.05
N LYS A 78 -2.03 -2.14 -18.36
CA LYS A 78 -2.47 -3.26 -19.22
C LYS A 78 -1.81 -4.59 -18.85
N SER A 79 -0.56 -4.56 -18.39
CA SER A 79 0.18 -5.77 -17.98
C SER A 79 -0.19 -6.28 -16.59
N CYS A 80 -0.73 -5.41 -15.73
CA CYS A 80 -1.03 -5.74 -14.34
C CYS A 80 -2.39 -6.42 -14.27
N LYS A 81 -2.36 -7.76 -14.26
CA LYS A 81 -3.56 -8.56 -13.98
C LYS A 81 -3.95 -8.33 -12.53
N ARG A 82 -5.24 -8.04 -12.31
CA ARG A 82 -5.82 -7.91 -10.98
C ARG A 82 -6.46 -9.23 -10.60
N ALA A 83 -6.43 -9.57 -9.32
CA ALA A 83 -7.23 -10.66 -8.83
C ALA A 83 -8.65 -10.16 -8.51
N CYS A 84 -9.66 -10.91 -8.94
CA CYS A 84 -11.05 -10.70 -8.58
C CYS A 84 -11.29 -11.31 -7.20
N PHE A 85 -11.74 -10.49 -6.25
CA PHE A 85 -12.10 -10.99 -4.93
C PHE A 85 -13.34 -11.89 -5.02
N VAL A 86 -13.21 -13.10 -4.48
CA VAL A 86 -14.30 -14.07 -4.38
C VAL A 86 -14.78 -14.06 -2.94
N GLN A 87 -15.98 -13.53 -2.74
CA GLN A 87 -16.59 -13.44 -1.42
C GLN A 87 -17.15 -14.81 -1.02
N ILE A 88 -16.58 -15.40 0.03
CA ILE A 88 -17.15 -16.57 0.71
C ILE A 88 -17.63 -16.12 2.08
N LYS A 89 -18.95 -16.25 2.32
CA LYS A 89 -19.47 -16.04 3.66
C LYS A 89 -18.99 -17.17 4.55
N ASN A 90 -18.44 -16.82 5.71
CA ASN A 90 -17.83 -17.81 6.59
C ASN A 90 -18.04 -17.48 8.07
N LYS A 91 -17.82 -18.47 8.91
CA LYS A 91 -17.90 -18.40 10.36
C LYS A 91 -16.99 -19.44 11.00
N TRP A 92 -16.70 -19.29 12.29
CA TRP A 92 -16.08 -20.34 13.07
C TRP A 92 -17.05 -21.50 13.30
N GLU A 93 -16.66 -22.72 12.96
CA GLU A 93 -17.53 -23.89 13.03
C GLU A 93 -17.18 -24.79 14.22
N GLY A 94 -15.90 -24.96 14.52
CA GLY A 94 -15.53 -25.89 15.58
C GLY A 94 -14.14 -25.71 16.17
N ILE A 95 -13.99 -26.28 17.37
CA ILE A 95 -12.74 -26.29 18.14
C ILE A 95 -12.23 -27.71 18.17
N ILE A 96 -10.99 -27.92 17.72
CA ILE A 96 -10.27 -29.17 17.88
C ILE A 96 -9.31 -28.98 19.06
N ASN A 97 -9.23 -30.03 19.89
CA ASN A 97 -8.62 -30.15 21.23
C ASN A 97 -9.62 -30.09 22.39
N ASP A 98 -9.52 -31.09 23.27
CA ASP A 98 -10.32 -31.16 24.48
C ASP A 98 -9.94 -30.03 25.45
N CYS A 99 -10.81 -29.04 25.62
CA CYS A 99 -10.71 -28.09 26.74
C CYS A 99 -10.78 -28.84 28.07
N CYS A 100 -11.72 -29.80 28.18
CA CYS A 100 -12.02 -30.55 29.40
C CYS A 100 -12.29 -32.04 29.11
N VAL A 101 -12.30 -32.88 30.17
CA VAL A 101 -12.53 -34.34 30.10
C VAL A 101 -13.84 -34.72 29.37
N ASN A 102 -14.82 -33.80 29.29
CA ASN A 102 -16.12 -34.03 28.69
C ASN A 102 -16.32 -33.40 27.30
N LYS A 103 -15.23 -33.04 26.57
CA LYS A 103 -15.26 -32.27 25.33
C LYS A 103 -15.86 -30.87 25.53
N CYS A 104 -15.52 -29.92 24.66
CA CYS A 104 -16.07 -28.57 24.72
C CYS A 104 -17.47 -28.59 24.10
N SER A 105 -18.50 -28.98 24.86
CA SER A 105 -19.87 -28.84 24.35
C SER A 105 -20.36 -27.39 24.52
N ASP A 106 -21.18 -26.93 23.58
CA ASP A 106 -21.85 -25.62 23.60
C ASP A 106 -22.75 -25.43 24.84
N GLU A 107 -23.05 -26.52 25.55
CA GLU A 107 -23.86 -26.54 26.76
C GLU A 107 -23.14 -26.05 28.03
N ILE A 108 -21.86 -25.64 27.96
CA ILE A 108 -21.14 -25.04 29.10
C ILE A 108 -21.65 -23.60 29.32
N THR A 109 -22.88 -23.52 29.81
CA THR A 109 -23.57 -22.28 30.17
C THR A 109 -23.02 -21.68 31.48
N ASN A 110 -22.20 -22.41 32.26
CA ASN A 110 -21.59 -21.89 33.50
C ASN A 110 -20.18 -22.44 33.82
N THR A 111 -19.17 -21.68 33.38
CA THR A 111 -18.05 -21.18 34.22
C THR A 111 -17.19 -22.14 35.07
N LYS A 112 -16.65 -23.24 34.52
CA LYS A 112 -15.29 -23.72 34.87
C LYS A 112 -14.96 -24.99 34.11
N CYS A 113 -13.84 -24.97 33.37
CA CYS A 113 -13.18 -26.23 33.07
C CYS A 113 -12.78 -26.89 34.39
N ILE A 114 -13.05 -28.19 34.54
CA ILE A 114 -13.03 -28.95 35.81
C ILE A 114 -11.67 -28.89 36.56
N LYS A 115 -10.61 -28.35 35.95
CA LYS A 115 -9.26 -28.19 36.54
C LYS A 115 -8.69 -26.77 36.52
N GLY A 116 -9.50 -25.75 36.21
CA GLY A 116 -9.03 -24.36 36.12
C GLY A 116 -8.13 -24.07 34.92
N ASN A 117 -8.05 -24.95 33.91
CA ASN A 117 -7.31 -24.70 32.67
C ASN A 117 -7.95 -23.60 31.82
N GLY A 118 -7.14 -22.98 30.98
CA GLY A 118 -7.63 -22.01 29.99
C GLY A 118 -8.41 -22.71 28.89
N PHE A 119 -9.40 -22.02 28.32
CA PHE A 119 -10.27 -22.54 27.27
C PHE A 119 -10.71 -21.44 26.30
N VAL A 120 -11.18 -21.85 25.12
CA VAL A 120 -11.80 -20.95 24.13
C VAL A 120 -13.31 -21.14 24.13
N LYS A 121 -14.01 -20.06 23.79
CA LYS A 121 -15.46 -20.05 23.54
C LYS A 121 -15.71 -19.31 22.24
N LEU A 122 -16.45 -19.93 21.32
CA LEU A 122 -17.02 -19.23 20.17
C LEU A 122 -18.19 -18.37 20.71
N THR A 123 -18.11 -17.05 20.52
CA THR A 123 -19.13 -16.13 21.07
C THR A 123 -20.18 -15.74 20.06
N ASP A 124 -19.83 -15.77 18.79
CA ASP A 124 -20.69 -15.65 17.61
C ASP A 124 -19.93 -16.23 16.41
N ASP A 125 -20.47 -16.00 15.20
CA ASP A 125 -19.92 -16.49 13.94
C ASP A 125 -18.48 -16.01 13.66
N GLU A 126 -18.06 -14.85 14.15
CA GLU A 126 -16.76 -14.25 13.83
C GLU A 126 -15.82 -14.12 15.04
N ASN A 127 -16.33 -14.27 16.26
CA ASN A 127 -15.59 -13.96 17.48
C ASN A 127 -15.27 -15.21 18.32
N ILE A 128 -14.02 -15.26 18.77
CA ILE A 128 -13.53 -16.27 19.71
C ILE A 128 -13.01 -15.56 20.94
N LYS A 129 -13.52 -15.96 22.10
CA LYS A 129 -13.05 -15.48 23.39
C LYS A 129 -12.15 -16.51 24.06
N TYR A 130 -10.93 -16.12 24.40
CA TYR A 130 -10.07 -16.91 25.27
C TYR A 130 -10.33 -16.58 26.73
N ILE A 131 -10.40 -17.62 27.56
CA ILE A 131 -10.59 -17.52 29.00
C ILE A 131 -9.36 -18.16 29.64
N ASN A 132 -8.54 -17.34 30.30
CA ASN A 132 -7.31 -17.80 30.94
C ASN A 132 -7.55 -18.82 32.05
N CYS A 133 -6.53 -19.63 32.30
CA CYS A 133 -6.49 -20.54 33.43
C CYS A 133 -6.54 -19.79 34.77
N VAL A 134 -7.08 -20.44 35.78
CA VAL A 134 -7.14 -19.98 37.17
C VAL A 134 -6.48 -20.99 38.11
N GLY A 135 -5.82 -20.50 39.16
CA GLY A 135 -5.16 -21.34 40.17
C GLY A 135 -3.97 -22.13 39.60
N ARG A 136 -4.04 -23.47 39.65
CA ARG A 136 -2.99 -24.38 39.14
C ARG A 136 -3.23 -24.84 37.70
N GLY A 137 -4.22 -24.28 37.02
CA GLY A 137 -4.49 -24.62 35.63
C GLY A 137 -3.39 -24.16 34.68
N ILE A 138 -3.43 -24.69 33.46
CA ILE A 138 -2.54 -24.29 32.37
C ILE A 138 -3.34 -23.71 31.20
N ASN A 139 -2.78 -22.69 30.55
CA ASN A 139 -3.31 -22.18 29.29
C ASN A 139 -2.98 -23.17 28.17
N LYS A 140 -4.02 -23.73 27.56
CA LYS A 140 -3.91 -24.68 26.46
C LYS A 140 -3.89 -23.97 25.11
N TYR A 141 -3.28 -24.65 24.14
CA TYR A 141 -3.45 -24.35 22.72
C TYR A 141 -4.78 -24.92 22.24
N PHE A 142 -5.47 -24.13 21.44
CA PHE A 142 -6.67 -24.54 20.74
C PHE A 142 -6.46 -24.35 19.26
N GLU A 143 -7.14 -25.20 18.51
CA GLU A 143 -7.18 -25.06 17.08
C GLU A 143 -8.66 -24.87 16.70
N VAL A 144 -8.96 -23.85 15.89
CA VAL A 144 -10.33 -23.48 15.48
C VAL A 144 -10.41 -23.39 13.96
N TYR A 145 -11.40 -24.05 13.37
CA TYR A 145 -11.64 -24.09 11.93
C TYR A 145 -12.94 -23.38 11.55
N THR A 146 -13.04 -23.04 10.26
CA THR A 146 -14.19 -22.36 9.68
C THR A 146 -15.17 -23.33 9.02
N GLU A 147 -16.40 -22.88 8.74
CA GLU A 147 -17.45 -23.71 8.11
C GLU A 147 -17.14 -24.00 6.64
N ASN A 148 -16.63 -23.02 5.91
CA ASN A 148 -16.42 -23.10 4.46
C ASN A 148 -14.94 -23.00 4.10
N ASP A 149 -14.53 -23.80 3.12
CA ASP A 149 -13.18 -23.77 2.57
C ASP A 149 -13.07 -22.76 1.42
N PHE A 150 -11.85 -22.38 1.09
CA PHE A 150 -11.56 -21.64 -0.14
C PHE A 150 -11.42 -22.62 -1.28
N GLU A 151 -12.53 -22.90 -1.96
CA GLU A 151 -12.61 -23.80 -3.11
C GLU A 151 -12.03 -23.13 -4.37
N GLU A 152 -11.28 -23.91 -5.15
CA GLU A 152 -10.81 -23.50 -6.48
C GLU A 152 -12.00 -23.14 -7.38
N PRO A 153 -12.04 -21.92 -7.94
CA PRO A 153 -13.16 -21.52 -8.79
C PRO A 153 -13.21 -22.32 -10.10
N TYR A 154 -14.39 -22.85 -10.39
CA TYR A 154 -14.67 -23.51 -11.67
C TYR A 154 -14.92 -22.47 -12.78
N ASP A 155 -14.30 -22.67 -13.94
CA ASP A 155 -14.50 -21.83 -15.15
C ASP A 155 -14.21 -20.34 -14.93
N CYS A 156 -13.13 -20.03 -14.20
CA CYS A 156 -12.72 -18.66 -13.93
C CYS A 156 -11.64 -18.19 -14.92
N VAL A 157 -11.95 -17.14 -15.69
CA VAL A 157 -11.04 -16.52 -16.67
C VAL A 157 -10.01 -15.60 -16.02
N ASP A 158 -10.30 -15.11 -14.81
CA ASP A 158 -9.47 -14.18 -14.06
C ASP A 158 -8.81 -14.87 -12.86
N TYR A 159 -7.83 -14.19 -12.28
CA TYR A 159 -7.25 -14.63 -11.01
C TYR A 159 -8.27 -14.44 -9.90
N SER A 160 -8.39 -15.43 -9.02
CA SER A 160 -9.39 -15.40 -7.94
C SER A 160 -8.71 -15.21 -6.59
N LEU A 161 -9.10 -14.17 -5.85
CA LEU A 161 -8.56 -13.83 -4.54
C LEU A 161 -9.56 -14.20 -3.45
N PHE A 162 -9.16 -15.10 -2.56
CA PHE A 162 -9.82 -15.33 -1.27
C PHE A 162 -9.04 -14.61 -0.18
N TYR A 163 -9.74 -14.01 0.78
CA TYR A 163 -9.10 -13.22 1.82
C TYR A 163 -9.95 -13.15 3.08
N PHE A 164 -9.29 -13.25 4.24
CA PHE A 164 -9.90 -12.99 5.54
C PHE A 164 -8.91 -12.27 6.46
N GLU A 165 -9.44 -11.56 7.45
CA GLU A 165 -8.65 -10.88 8.48
C GLU A 165 -9.00 -11.41 9.87
N ILE A 166 -8.02 -11.34 10.77
CA ILE A 166 -8.14 -11.66 12.17
C ILE A 166 -7.53 -10.52 12.98
N LYS A 167 -8.36 -9.84 13.74
CA LYS A 167 -7.94 -8.91 14.76
C LYS A 167 -7.67 -9.66 16.06
N VAL A 168 -6.46 -9.51 16.59
CA VAL A 168 -6.01 -10.29 17.75
C VAL A 168 -6.06 -9.46 19.01
N LYS A 169 -6.63 -10.02 20.07
CA LYS A 169 -6.64 -9.43 21.41
C LYS A 169 -5.89 -10.34 22.39
N ILE A 170 -4.87 -9.81 23.02
CA ILE A 170 -4.01 -10.51 23.97
C ILE A 170 -4.70 -10.52 25.34
N GLU A 171 -5.11 -11.70 25.80
CA GLU A 171 -5.80 -11.88 27.08
C GLU A 171 -4.83 -12.23 28.22
N GLY A 172 -3.60 -12.65 27.93
CA GLY A 172 -2.62 -13.10 28.94
C GLY A 172 -1.23 -12.47 28.78
N GLU A 173 -0.46 -12.42 29.87
CA GLU A 173 0.82 -11.70 29.92
C GLU A 173 2.02 -12.48 29.37
N LYS A 174 1.96 -13.82 29.33
CA LYS A 174 3.12 -14.65 28.97
C LYS A 174 2.73 -15.71 27.94
N PHE A 175 3.52 -15.76 26.86
CA PHE A 175 3.45 -16.74 25.78
C PHE A 175 2.14 -16.77 24.99
N SER A 176 1.49 -15.62 24.87
CA SER A 176 0.39 -15.42 23.94
C SER A 176 0.88 -15.70 22.53
N CYS A 177 0.10 -16.47 21.79
CA CYS A 177 0.47 -16.86 20.44
C CYS A 177 -0.78 -17.14 19.64
N ILE A 178 -0.65 -16.80 18.37
CA ILE A 178 -1.59 -17.12 17.33
C ILE A 178 -0.80 -17.68 16.15
N SER A 179 -1.41 -18.55 15.38
CA SER A 179 -1.04 -18.79 13.99
C SER A 179 -2.27 -18.65 13.12
N ILE A 180 -2.02 -18.21 11.88
CA ILE A 180 -3.05 -18.00 10.88
C ILE A 180 -2.68 -18.88 9.71
N ASP A 181 -3.58 -19.79 9.40
CA ASP A 181 -3.26 -20.97 8.62
C ASP A 181 -4.29 -21.19 7.52
N LEU A 182 -3.82 -21.72 6.39
CA LEU A 182 -4.67 -22.37 5.38
C LEU A 182 -4.27 -23.84 5.31
N ARG A 183 -5.24 -24.74 5.47
CA ARG A 183 -5.03 -26.19 5.47
C ARG A 183 -5.64 -26.82 4.21
N ASN A 184 -4.86 -27.58 3.46
CA ASN A 184 -5.35 -28.30 2.30
C ASN A 184 -6.02 -29.64 2.66
N ASP A 185 -6.57 -30.33 1.65
CA ASP A 185 -7.24 -31.64 1.81
C ASP A 185 -6.34 -32.74 2.39
N ASN A 186 -5.03 -32.64 2.18
CA ASN A 186 -4.03 -33.54 2.74
C ASN A 186 -3.67 -33.24 4.20
N LYS A 187 -4.31 -32.23 4.81
CA LYS A 187 -4.04 -31.71 6.17
C LYS A 187 -2.66 -31.08 6.33
N GLU A 188 -2.02 -30.72 5.23
CA GLU A 188 -0.83 -29.87 5.27
C GLU A 188 -1.29 -28.42 5.36
N ALA A 189 -0.51 -27.59 6.04
CA ALA A 189 -0.88 -26.20 6.30
C ALA A 189 0.26 -25.25 5.91
N ILE A 190 -0.13 -24.10 5.37
CA ILE A 190 0.72 -22.92 5.31
C ILE A 190 0.36 -22.06 6.50
N SER A 191 1.36 -21.65 7.29
CA SER A 191 1.18 -21.01 8.59
C SER A 191 1.94 -19.70 8.70
N LEU A 192 1.26 -18.59 8.97
CA LEU A 192 1.89 -17.42 9.57
C LEU A 192 2.00 -17.64 11.08
N ARG A 193 3.20 -17.50 11.64
CA ARG A 193 3.45 -17.59 13.10
C ARG A 193 4.06 -16.30 13.63
N PRO A 194 3.25 -15.28 14.01
CA PRO A 194 3.75 -13.98 14.43
C PRO A 194 4.70 -14.02 15.63
N LEU A 195 4.50 -14.95 16.57
CA LEU A 195 5.41 -15.12 17.72
C LEU A 195 6.87 -15.34 17.30
N TYR A 196 7.09 -16.01 16.16
CA TYR A 196 8.42 -16.33 15.67
C TYR A 196 8.86 -15.43 14.51
N GLY A 197 7.98 -14.56 14.02
CA GLY A 197 8.25 -13.74 12.84
C GLY A 197 8.53 -14.58 11.59
N VAL A 198 7.79 -15.68 11.39
CA VAL A 198 8.00 -16.58 10.25
C VAL A 198 6.70 -16.98 9.57
N VAL A 199 6.83 -17.37 8.31
CA VAL A 199 5.84 -18.15 7.58
C VAL A 199 6.42 -19.54 7.32
N GLU A 200 5.63 -20.58 7.53
CA GLU A 200 5.96 -21.98 7.24
C GLU A 200 5.05 -22.50 6.12
N ASN A 201 5.58 -23.17 5.10
CA ASN A 201 4.76 -23.77 4.03
C ASN A 201 4.43 -25.24 4.28
N GLU A 202 3.70 -25.86 3.34
CA GLU A 202 3.26 -27.27 3.41
C GLU A 202 4.41 -28.26 3.65
N LYS A 203 5.62 -27.94 3.15
CA LYS A 203 6.84 -28.76 3.31
C LYS A 203 7.70 -28.37 4.51
N ARG A 204 7.17 -27.55 5.42
CA ARG A 204 7.86 -27.05 6.61
C ARG A 204 9.08 -26.19 6.31
N GLU A 205 9.14 -25.57 5.14
CA GLU A 205 10.15 -24.56 4.85
C GLU A 205 9.79 -23.26 5.56
N ILE A 206 10.78 -22.66 6.21
CA ILE A 206 10.60 -21.48 7.05
C ILE A 206 11.11 -20.25 6.30
N PHE A 207 10.22 -19.29 6.08
CA PHE A 207 10.48 -17.98 5.52
C PHE A 207 10.44 -16.96 6.65
N LYS A 208 11.57 -16.33 6.94
CA LYS A 208 11.62 -15.25 7.92
C LYS A 208 10.93 -14.01 7.36
N LEU A 209 10.16 -13.34 8.21
CA LEU A 209 9.70 -11.98 7.98
C LEU A 209 10.86 -11.01 8.22
N ASP A 210 10.60 -9.72 8.03
CA ASP A 210 11.60 -8.67 8.26
C ASP A 210 12.14 -8.72 9.70
N ASP A 211 13.40 -8.35 9.90
CA ASP A 211 14.10 -8.47 11.19
C ASP A 211 13.45 -7.61 12.29
N ASP A 212 12.70 -6.58 11.92
CA ASP A 212 11.93 -5.69 12.81
C ASP A 212 10.48 -6.13 12.99
N PHE A 213 10.08 -7.27 12.42
CA PHE A 213 8.74 -7.81 12.59
C PHE A 213 8.43 -8.03 14.06
N SER A 214 7.34 -7.40 14.50
CA SER A 214 6.79 -7.57 15.84
C SER A 214 5.28 -7.49 15.75
N TRP A 215 4.62 -8.11 16.72
CA TRP A 215 3.17 -8.02 16.85
C TRP A 215 2.76 -7.65 18.26
N LYS A 216 1.61 -6.99 18.37
CA LYS A 216 1.06 -6.43 19.59
C LYS A 216 -0.45 -6.65 19.66
N ASP A 217 -1.00 -6.30 20.81
CA ASP A 217 -2.44 -6.27 21.04
C ASP A 217 -3.15 -5.40 19.99
N GLU A 218 -4.31 -5.87 19.54
CA GLU A 218 -5.18 -5.26 18.53
C GLU A 218 -4.62 -5.22 17.10
N ASP A 219 -3.46 -5.83 16.83
CA ASP A 219 -2.99 -6.01 15.45
C ASP A 219 -3.99 -6.86 14.63
N ILE A 220 -4.18 -6.47 13.38
CA ILE A 220 -5.01 -7.16 12.40
C ILE A 220 -4.08 -7.90 11.45
N PHE A 221 -4.27 -9.20 11.31
CA PHE A 221 -3.55 -10.01 10.34
C PHE A 221 -4.49 -10.49 9.27
N GLY A 222 -4.08 -10.42 8.01
CA GLY A 222 -4.82 -11.00 6.91
C GLY A 222 -4.09 -12.16 6.27
N CYS A 223 -4.86 -13.05 5.66
CA CYS A 223 -4.36 -14.17 4.88
C CYS A 223 -5.11 -14.18 3.54
N GLY A 224 -4.34 -14.11 2.45
CA GLY A 224 -4.86 -14.14 1.10
C GLY A 224 -4.37 -15.35 0.33
N LEU A 225 -5.26 -15.95 -0.44
CA LEU A 225 -5.00 -17.04 -1.38
C LEU A 225 -5.41 -16.58 -2.77
N VAL A 226 -4.53 -16.75 -3.75
CA VAL A 226 -4.80 -16.40 -5.14
C VAL A 226 -4.70 -17.63 -6.02
N TYR A 227 -5.82 -18.02 -6.60
CA TYR A 227 -5.88 -19.03 -7.64
C TYR A 227 -5.64 -18.40 -9.02
N PRO A 228 -4.87 -19.04 -9.90
CA PRO A 228 -4.77 -18.65 -11.29
C PRO A 228 -6.08 -18.96 -12.05
N PRO A 229 -6.26 -18.41 -13.26
CA PRO A 229 -7.37 -18.79 -14.13
C PRO A 229 -7.39 -20.29 -14.44
N THR A 230 -8.58 -20.88 -14.52
CA THR A 230 -8.77 -22.32 -14.74
C THR A 230 -8.15 -22.79 -16.05
N GLU A 231 -8.21 -21.99 -17.13
CA GLU A 231 -7.60 -22.34 -18.43
C GLU A 231 -6.06 -22.49 -18.37
N LYS A 232 -5.43 -22.10 -17.26
CA LYS A 232 -3.99 -22.18 -17.04
C LYS A 232 -3.63 -23.28 -16.04
N ASP A 233 -4.15 -24.50 -16.26
CA ASP A 233 -4.00 -25.73 -15.45
C ASP A 233 -2.58 -26.05 -14.88
N LYS A 234 -1.53 -25.41 -15.39
CA LYS A 234 -0.14 -25.59 -14.94
C LYS A 234 0.33 -24.56 -13.92
N LYS A 235 -0.44 -23.49 -13.70
CA LYS A 235 -0.08 -22.43 -12.76
C LYS A 235 -0.49 -22.86 -11.36
N LEU A 236 0.39 -22.64 -10.40
CA LEU A 236 0.12 -22.95 -9.00
C LEU A 236 -0.48 -21.72 -8.31
N PRO A 237 -1.39 -21.90 -7.33
CA PRO A 237 -1.84 -20.83 -6.48
C PRO A 237 -0.68 -20.24 -5.65
N TYR A 238 -0.86 -19.02 -5.16
CA TYR A 238 0.05 -18.44 -4.18
C TYR A 238 -0.70 -17.85 -3.00
N MET A 239 -0.02 -17.75 -1.87
CA MET A 239 -0.51 -17.11 -0.66
C MET A 239 0.29 -15.88 -0.29
N PHE A 240 -0.35 -14.95 0.41
CA PHE A 240 0.31 -13.81 1.03
C PHE A 240 -0.33 -13.49 2.38
N TYR A 241 0.40 -12.79 3.22
CA TYR A 241 -0.08 -12.33 4.52
C TYR A 241 -0.03 -10.82 4.60
N THR A 242 -0.91 -10.24 5.41
CA THR A 242 -0.89 -8.81 5.71
C THR A 242 -0.90 -8.58 7.22
N LYS A 243 -0.45 -7.39 7.61
CA LYS A 243 -0.56 -6.86 8.97
C LYS A 243 -1.03 -5.42 8.88
N ASN A 244 -2.14 -5.10 9.53
CA ASN A 244 -2.75 -3.77 9.56
C ASN A 244 -2.92 -3.17 8.16
N GLY A 245 -3.37 -3.99 7.21
CA GLY A 245 -3.63 -3.56 5.82
C GLY A 245 -2.41 -3.48 4.92
N GLU A 246 -1.21 -3.83 5.40
CA GLU A 246 0.01 -3.86 4.60
C GLU A 246 0.52 -5.29 4.43
N GLN A 247 0.97 -5.65 3.23
CA GLN A 247 1.54 -6.99 2.98
C GLN A 247 2.84 -7.17 3.76
N ILE A 248 3.00 -8.32 4.41
CA ILE A 248 4.20 -8.69 5.18
C ILE A 248 4.92 -9.85 4.52
N GLY A 249 6.26 -9.79 4.50
CA GLY A 249 7.09 -10.79 3.87
C GLY A 249 6.82 -10.96 2.36
N LYS A 250 7.33 -12.05 1.81
CA LYS A 250 7.08 -12.42 0.42
C LYS A 250 5.85 -13.32 0.33
N ALA A 251 5.13 -13.21 -0.78
CA ALA A 251 4.15 -14.23 -1.13
C ALA A 251 4.84 -15.58 -1.37
N ILE A 252 4.10 -16.65 -1.15
CA ILE A 252 4.58 -18.02 -1.23
C ILE A 252 3.80 -18.72 -2.34
N LEU A 253 4.51 -19.11 -3.40
CA LEU A 253 3.97 -20.00 -4.42
C LEU A 253 3.74 -21.38 -3.78
N LEU A 254 2.53 -21.90 -3.89
CA LEU A 254 2.17 -23.21 -3.36
C LEU A 254 2.82 -24.30 -4.23
N LYS A 255 3.07 -25.47 -3.64
CA LYS A 255 3.83 -26.52 -4.32
C LYS A 255 2.96 -27.49 -5.12
N GLU A 256 1.69 -27.53 -4.79
CA GLU A 256 0.66 -28.36 -5.38
C GLU A 256 -0.60 -27.52 -5.55
N ASN A 257 -1.44 -27.84 -6.52
CA ASN A 257 -2.75 -27.22 -6.67
C ASN A 257 -3.76 -28.12 -5.98
N PHE A 258 -4.31 -27.65 -4.85
CA PHE A 258 -5.39 -28.34 -4.16
C PHE A 258 -6.73 -27.68 -4.47
N ASP A 259 -7.75 -28.52 -4.58
CA ASP A 259 -9.12 -28.11 -4.89
C ASP A 259 -9.68 -27.20 -3.79
N SER A 260 -9.18 -27.31 -2.56
CA SER A 260 -9.63 -26.48 -1.45
C SER A 260 -8.53 -26.18 -0.41
N TYR A 261 -8.68 -25.03 0.25
CA TYR A 261 -7.93 -24.69 1.46
C TYR A 261 -8.86 -24.16 2.55
N ALA A 262 -8.88 -24.82 3.70
CA ALA A 262 -9.66 -24.45 4.87
C ALA A 262 -8.95 -23.35 5.68
N PRO A 263 -9.59 -22.17 5.91
CA PRO A 263 -9.12 -21.19 6.87
C PRO A 263 -9.14 -21.73 8.29
N PHE A 264 -8.03 -21.51 8.98
CA PHE A 264 -7.75 -22.18 10.23
C PHE A 264 -6.86 -21.31 11.15
N ILE A 265 -7.02 -21.42 12.47
CA ILE A 265 -6.09 -20.79 13.43
C ILE A 265 -5.71 -21.68 14.60
N HIS A 266 -4.47 -21.56 15.07
CA HIS A 266 -4.08 -21.98 16.40
C HIS A 266 -3.95 -20.79 17.33
N LEU A 267 -4.45 -20.90 18.57
CA LEU A 267 -4.37 -19.79 19.52
C LEU A 267 -4.20 -20.25 20.98
N ARG A 268 -3.50 -19.42 21.76
CA ARG A 268 -3.34 -19.55 23.21
C ARG A 268 -3.19 -18.16 23.82
N CYS A 269 -3.95 -17.88 24.88
CA CYS A 269 -3.99 -16.58 25.56
C CYS A 269 -4.41 -15.41 24.65
N CYS A 270 -5.13 -15.68 23.55
CA CYS A 270 -5.59 -14.66 22.61
C CYS A 270 -7.07 -14.86 22.30
N SER A 271 -7.87 -13.81 22.44
CA SER A 271 -9.18 -13.71 21.79
C SER A 271 -8.97 -13.20 20.36
N VAL A 272 -9.93 -13.49 19.48
CA VAL A 272 -9.90 -12.99 18.10
C VAL A 272 -11.27 -12.51 17.64
N GLU A 273 -11.25 -11.48 16.81
CA GLU A 273 -12.37 -11.04 16.00
C GLU A 273 -11.99 -11.26 14.53
N ALA A 274 -12.69 -12.17 13.85
CA ALA A 274 -12.51 -12.40 12.42
C ALA A 274 -13.27 -11.37 11.59
N ASN A 275 -12.79 -11.14 10.38
CA ASN A 275 -13.56 -10.55 9.30
C ASN A 275 -13.40 -11.49 8.10
N PHE A 276 -14.45 -12.26 7.79
CA PHE A 276 -14.48 -13.12 6.61
C PHE A 276 -14.99 -12.39 5.36
N GLY A 277 -15.21 -11.08 5.45
CA GLY A 277 -15.82 -10.30 4.38
C GLY A 277 -17.32 -10.56 4.25
N ASN A 278 -18.00 -11.03 5.31
CA ASN A 278 -19.44 -11.30 5.31
C ASN A 278 -20.28 -10.06 4.93
N ASN A 279 -19.81 -8.86 5.31
CA ASN A 279 -20.40 -7.58 4.94
C ASN A 279 -19.32 -6.48 4.84
N LEU A 280 -18.80 -6.27 3.63
CA LEU A 280 -17.73 -5.29 3.38
C LEU A 280 -18.18 -3.82 3.46
N GLU A 281 -19.49 -3.54 3.39
CA GLU A 281 -20.00 -2.17 3.54
C GLU A 281 -19.93 -1.71 4.99
N ILE A 282 -20.25 -2.59 5.94
CA ILE A 282 -20.27 -2.30 7.37
C ILE A 282 -18.90 -2.56 8.01
N LYS A 283 -18.23 -3.63 7.59
CA LYS A 283 -16.96 -4.11 8.15
C LYS A 283 -15.97 -4.36 7.01
N PRO A 284 -15.46 -3.30 6.35
CA PRO A 284 -14.46 -3.46 5.30
C PRO A 284 -13.18 -4.08 5.85
N PHE A 285 -12.42 -4.75 4.98
CA PHE A 285 -11.06 -5.15 5.30
C PHE A 285 -10.17 -3.93 5.54
N CYS A 286 -9.16 -4.10 6.40
CA CYS A 286 -8.07 -3.13 6.51
C CYS A 286 -7.20 -3.13 5.24
N TYR A 287 -6.99 -4.31 4.64
CA TYR A 287 -6.32 -4.44 3.35
C TYR A 287 -7.23 -4.06 2.17
N ASP A 288 -6.72 -3.22 1.26
CA ASP A 288 -7.43 -2.83 0.04
C ASP A 288 -7.31 -3.91 -1.04
N ILE A 289 -8.18 -4.91 -0.97
CA ILE A 289 -8.27 -6.01 -1.93
C ILE A 289 -8.46 -5.53 -3.38
N THR A 290 -9.02 -4.33 -3.62
CA THR A 290 -9.22 -3.79 -4.98
C THR A 290 -7.92 -3.37 -5.66
N LYS A 291 -6.86 -3.20 -4.86
CA LYS A 291 -5.50 -2.87 -5.30
C LYS A 291 -4.59 -4.10 -5.37
N HIS A 292 -5.10 -5.31 -5.14
CA HIS A 292 -4.28 -6.51 -5.25
C HIS A 292 -3.93 -6.81 -6.71
N PHE A 293 -2.64 -6.73 -7.02
CA PHE A 293 -2.09 -7.11 -8.31
C PHE A 293 -1.49 -8.50 -8.23
N VAL A 294 -1.69 -9.28 -9.29
CA VAL A 294 -1.08 -10.59 -9.44
C VAL A 294 0.45 -10.43 -9.47
N ILE A 295 1.12 -11.25 -8.66
CA ILE A 295 2.57 -11.22 -8.52
C ILE A 295 3.21 -11.77 -9.79
N LYS A 296 3.96 -10.91 -10.46
CA LYS A 296 4.49 -11.16 -11.81
C LYS A 296 5.55 -12.26 -11.81
N GLU A 297 6.36 -12.31 -10.76
CA GLU A 297 7.43 -13.29 -10.57
C GLU A 297 6.93 -14.75 -10.62
N PHE A 298 5.64 -14.99 -10.38
CA PHE A 298 5.07 -16.33 -10.45
C PHE A 298 4.53 -16.71 -11.82
N TYR A 299 4.29 -15.74 -12.73
CA TYR A 299 3.51 -15.98 -13.95
C TYR A 299 4.04 -15.31 -15.22
N GLU A 300 5.14 -14.55 -15.17
CA GLU A 300 5.71 -13.81 -16.33
C GLU A 300 6.24 -14.72 -17.46
N ASP A 301 6.64 -15.97 -17.18
CA ASP A 301 7.34 -16.82 -18.16
C ASP A 301 6.43 -17.69 -19.07
N SER A 302 5.11 -17.54 -19.00
CA SER A 302 4.17 -18.50 -19.62
C SER A 302 3.19 -17.91 -20.63
N ASP A 303 3.24 -16.59 -20.86
CA ASP A 303 2.28 -15.90 -21.73
C ASP A 303 2.96 -15.27 -22.97
N VAL A 304 4.17 -15.72 -23.35
CA VAL A 304 4.84 -15.36 -24.62
C VAL A 304 4.76 -16.54 -25.58
N ASP A 305 3.61 -16.65 -26.27
CA ASP A 305 3.45 -17.39 -27.53
C ASP A 305 3.03 -16.40 -28.63
#